data_AF-A0A0C9YE70-F1
#
_entry.id   AF-A0A0C9YE70-F1
#
_cell.length_a   1.000
_cell.length_b   1.000
_cell.length_c   1.000
_cell.angle_alpha   90.00
_cell.angle_beta   90.00
_cell.angle_gamma   90.00
#
_symmetry.space_group_name_H-M   'P 1'
#
loop_
_entity.id
_entity.type
_entity.pdbx_description
1 polymer ?
#
loop_
_entity_poly.entity_id
_entity_poly.type
_entity_poly.pdbx_seq_one_letter_code
_entity_poly.pdbx_strand_id
1 'polypeptide(L)'
;MPPVDSPPGTTRFKTPATRTTRASSQVSYKDPLATQTSIVTDHVTGLRHLLKKEILPAGINPSINRLTTALFHIAQLPNVPASAIDGIWAVGFLLEKVGATVLSTEIQNMLCTSLTEMIINHVIAAISPHVAFMQDTVLALKLPSPLAPPMTSTQSETLPSPTLDSAPALTPDDLLPHVESICTLVNTIQEKMPLLEAIHKHLVVTGSSDTLASISTSLDCMEMLVDDVGAGLTLVTEVVNTLLPSLDSTQTQMDILQGHLTSPPPPQTTQSPPAPSHTYSDAVKSLPRSQLATAALAKAETWTRQVLFTPTPDQTLYTKTTDPGHIAVDVMDFMLTLQDEETPFTNVKSAVCLNNGNLLLELSSSEAAEWMRLEPIRNILSNSLGIDMVVKEHTYTLVVPFFPMLLEFTDLLLLSNIEMENELPPSSFHSVHWAKNPE
;
A
#
# COMPACT_ATOMS: atom_id res chain seq x y z
N MET A 1 -80.01 9.39 -57.17
CA MET A 1 -80.42 9.50 -55.75
C MET A 1 -79.92 10.85 -55.22
N PRO A 2 -80.84 11.73 -54.84
CA PRO A 2 -80.57 12.94 -54.04
C PRO A 2 -80.73 12.55 -52.54
N PRO A 3 -80.90 13.42 -51.51
CA PRO A 3 -80.96 14.90 -51.50
C PRO A 3 -80.39 15.62 -50.22
N VAL A 4 -80.45 16.98 -50.18
CA VAL A 4 -81.03 17.82 -49.06
C VAL A 4 -80.23 17.94 -47.74
N ASP A 5 -80.20 19.05 -46.98
CA ASP A 5 -80.67 20.45 -47.04
C ASP A 5 -80.02 21.22 -45.87
N SER A 6 -79.65 22.48 -46.14
CA SER A 6 -79.99 23.75 -45.46
C SER A 6 -80.16 23.94 -43.92
N PRO A 7 -80.00 25.20 -43.42
CA PRO A 7 -79.68 25.64 -42.04
C PRO A 7 -80.94 26.22 -41.31
N PRO A 8 -80.96 27.35 -40.55
CA PRO A 8 -80.14 27.95 -39.49
C PRO A 8 -80.93 28.16 -38.17
N GLY A 9 -80.28 28.56 -37.07
CA GLY A 9 -80.94 28.93 -35.81
C GLY A 9 -80.53 30.31 -35.31
N THR A 10 -81.46 31.27 -35.36
CA THR A 10 -81.31 32.65 -34.85
C THR A 10 -82.31 32.84 -33.69
N THR A 11 -81.87 33.33 -32.53
CA THR A 11 -82.68 34.10 -31.57
C THR A 11 -81.72 34.87 -30.61
N ARG A 12 -81.59 36.20 -30.71
CA ARG A 12 -82.41 37.33 -30.20
C ARG A 12 -82.20 37.72 -28.73
N PHE A 13 -81.70 38.96 -28.57
CA PHE A 13 -81.84 39.96 -27.49
C PHE A 13 -81.20 39.77 -26.10
N LYS A 14 -80.28 40.69 -25.75
CA LYS A 14 -80.57 41.86 -24.87
C LYS A 14 -79.31 42.72 -24.65
N THR A 15 -79.36 43.99 -25.06
CA THR A 15 -78.62 45.08 -24.38
C THR A 15 -79.28 45.30 -23.01
N PRO A 16 -78.56 45.64 -21.92
CA PRO A 16 -78.02 46.99 -21.76
C PRO A 16 -76.72 47.11 -20.94
N ALA A 17 -76.16 48.32 -20.98
CA ALA A 17 -75.42 49.01 -19.91
C ALA A 17 -73.96 49.33 -20.24
N THR A 18 -73.82 50.52 -20.84
CA THR A 18 -72.67 51.40 -20.74
C THR A 18 -72.21 51.49 -19.28
N ARG A 19 -71.09 50.85 -18.95
CA ARG A 19 -70.29 51.18 -17.78
C ARG A 19 -68.90 51.58 -18.24
N THR A 20 -68.74 52.88 -18.44
CA THR A 20 -67.45 53.57 -18.55
C THR A 20 -66.66 53.30 -17.27
N THR A 21 -65.78 52.29 -17.31
CA THR A 21 -64.75 52.11 -16.29
C THR A 21 -63.47 52.63 -16.91
N ARG A 22 -63.09 53.82 -16.46
CA ARG A 22 -61.79 54.48 -16.61
C ARG A 22 -60.68 53.43 -16.78
N ALA A 23 -60.15 53.34 -18.00
CA ALA A 23 -58.91 52.61 -18.27
C ALA A 23 -57.82 53.23 -17.40
N SER A 24 -57.56 52.62 -16.25
CA SER A 24 -56.28 52.74 -15.58
C SER A 24 -55.31 51.97 -16.47
N SER A 25 -54.38 52.68 -17.08
CA SER A 25 -53.24 52.12 -17.79
C SER A 25 -52.44 51.28 -16.79
N GLN A 26 -52.84 50.03 -16.58
CA GLN A 26 -51.94 49.01 -16.08
C GLN A 26 -50.90 48.83 -17.18
N VAL A 27 -49.79 49.55 -17.03
CA VAL A 27 -48.50 49.11 -17.55
C VAL A 27 -48.32 47.71 -17.02
N SER A 28 -48.69 46.72 -17.83
CA SER A 28 -48.33 45.34 -17.63
C SER A 28 -46.81 45.32 -17.70
N TYR A 29 -46.17 45.47 -16.55
CA TYR A 29 -44.79 45.04 -16.36
C TYR A 29 -44.83 43.53 -16.57
N LYS A 30 -44.75 43.11 -17.84
CA LYS A 30 -44.24 41.78 -18.18
C LYS A 30 -42.90 41.71 -17.45
N ASP A 31 -42.89 40.98 -16.35
CA ASP A 31 -41.69 40.74 -15.57
C ASP A 31 -40.63 40.18 -16.53
N PRO A 32 -39.60 40.96 -16.89
CA PRO A 32 -38.62 40.54 -17.88
C PRO A 32 -37.81 39.32 -17.39
N LEU A 33 -37.95 38.91 -16.13
CA LEU A 33 -37.35 37.68 -15.60
C LEU A 33 -38.10 36.40 -15.97
N ALA A 34 -39.41 36.46 -16.29
CA ALA A 34 -40.22 35.25 -16.46
C ALA A 34 -39.93 34.45 -17.74
N THR A 35 -39.01 34.91 -18.60
CA THR A 35 -38.63 34.20 -19.85
C THR A 35 -37.16 33.81 -19.91
N GLN A 36 -36.40 34.02 -18.84
CA GLN A 36 -34.97 33.70 -18.82
C GLN A 36 -34.77 32.28 -18.30
N THR A 37 -34.75 31.32 -19.21
CA THR A 37 -34.33 29.94 -18.92
C THR A 37 -32.87 29.98 -18.46
N SER A 38 -32.65 29.81 -17.15
CA SER A 38 -31.31 29.69 -16.58
C SER A 38 -30.53 28.59 -17.29
N ILE A 39 -29.28 28.89 -17.68
CA ILE A 39 -28.42 27.98 -18.47
C ILE A 39 -27.69 26.98 -17.55
N VAL A 40 -27.69 27.20 -16.24
CA VAL A 40 -26.93 26.42 -15.26
C VAL A 40 -27.85 25.46 -14.53
N THR A 41 -27.71 24.17 -14.78
CA THR A 41 -28.57 23.11 -14.21
C THR A 41 -27.83 22.16 -13.28
N ASP A 42 -26.50 22.14 -13.35
CA ASP A 42 -25.64 21.23 -12.61
C ASP A 42 -24.23 21.84 -12.45
N HIS A 43 -23.35 21.14 -11.73
CA HIS A 43 -21.99 21.61 -11.47
C HIS A 43 -21.12 21.69 -12.75
N VAL A 44 -21.37 20.87 -13.78
CA VAL A 44 -20.61 20.85 -15.04
C VAL A 44 -20.94 22.06 -15.89
N THR A 45 -22.23 22.32 -16.06
CA THR A 45 -22.77 23.51 -16.75
C THR A 45 -22.42 24.78 -15.99
N GLY A 46 -22.42 24.73 -14.65
CA GLY A 46 -21.96 25.81 -13.78
C GLY A 46 -20.47 26.14 -13.98
N LEU A 47 -19.59 25.13 -13.95
CA LEU A 47 -18.16 25.32 -14.20
C LEU A 47 -17.91 25.89 -15.59
N ARG A 48 -18.55 25.32 -16.62
CA ARG A 48 -18.45 25.82 -18.00
C ARG A 48 -18.93 27.27 -18.12
N HIS A 49 -19.98 27.65 -17.39
CA HIS A 49 -20.47 29.03 -17.36
C HIS A 49 -19.44 29.98 -16.75
N LEU A 50 -18.88 29.63 -15.58
CA LEU A 50 -17.87 30.46 -14.90
C LEU A 50 -16.57 30.61 -15.70
N LEU A 51 -16.12 29.53 -16.36
CA LEU A 51 -14.97 29.56 -17.27
C LEU A 51 -15.23 30.43 -18.50
N LYS A 52 -16.40 30.28 -19.14
CA LYS A 52 -16.79 31.08 -20.32
C LYS A 52 -16.88 32.57 -20.01
N LYS A 53 -17.24 32.92 -18.78
CA LYS A 53 -17.33 34.30 -18.30
C LYS A 53 -16.00 34.84 -17.77
N GLU A 54 -14.93 34.03 -17.82
CA GLU A 54 -13.61 34.35 -17.30
C GLU A 54 -13.63 34.70 -15.80
N ILE A 55 -14.66 34.24 -15.07
CA ILE A 55 -14.77 34.40 -13.62
C ILE A 55 -13.82 33.42 -12.92
N LEU A 56 -13.60 32.25 -13.54
CA LEU A 56 -12.57 31.30 -13.14
C LEU A 56 -11.51 31.17 -14.26
N PRO A 57 -10.21 31.08 -13.93
CA PRO A 57 -9.16 30.82 -14.91
C PRO A 57 -9.29 29.40 -15.49
N ALA A 58 -9.02 29.26 -16.78
CA ALA A 58 -8.99 27.95 -17.43
C ALA A 58 -7.85 27.07 -16.89
N GLY A 59 -8.10 25.77 -16.77
CA GLY A 59 -7.10 24.77 -16.37
C GLY A 59 -6.85 24.65 -14.87
N ILE A 60 -7.62 25.34 -14.02
CA ILE A 60 -7.44 25.27 -12.56
C ILE A 60 -8.68 24.69 -11.88
N ASN A 61 -8.46 23.71 -11.00
CA ASN A 61 -9.52 23.07 -10.25
C ASN A 61 -10.25 24.05 -9.30
N PRO A 62 -11.59 23.98 -9.21
CA PRO A 62 -12.37 24.85 -8.33
C PRO A 62 -12.10 24.49 -6.87
N SER A 63 -11.57 25.44 -6.10
CA SER A 63 -11.42 25.32 -4.65
C SER A 63 -12.37 26.27 -3.91
N ILE A 64 -12.64 26.00 -2.62
CA ILE A 64 -13.54 26.84 -1.81
C ILE A 64 -13.15 28.32 -1.88
N ASN A 65 -11.87 28.65 -1.66
CA ASN A 65 -11.38 30.03 -1.70
C ASN A 65 -11.61 30.71 -3.06
N ARG A 66 -11.48 29.96 -4.16
CA ARG A 66 -11.70 30.47 -5.52
C ARG A 66 -13.18 30.66 -5.82
N LEU A 67 -14.02 29.76 -5.35
CA LEU A 67 -15.47 29.88 -5.46
C LEU A 67 -16.01 31.05 -4.62
N THR A 68 -15.48 31.28 -3.42
CA THR A 68 -15.77 32.48 -2.61
C THR A 68 -15.35 33.76 -3.33
N THR A 69 -14.18 33.75 -3.98
CA THR A 69 -13.69 34.88 -4.79
C THR A 69 -14.58 35.13 -6.00
N ALA A 70 -15.04 34.07 -6.68
CA ALA A 70 -16.00 34.14 -7.77
C ALA A 70 -17.34 34.75 -7.34
N LEU A 71 -17.89 34.33 -6.18
CA LEU A 71 -19.09 34.93 -5.59
C LEU A 71 -18.91 36.41 -5.31
N PHE A 72 -17.75 36.80 -4.77
CA PHE A 72 -17.43 38.20 -4.51
C PHE A 72 -17.38 39.03 -5.80
N HIS A 73 -16.79 38.51 -6.87
CA HIS A 73 -16.79 39.18 -8.18
C HIS A 73 -18.19 39.29 -8.78
N ILE A 74 -19.02 38.26 -8.65
CA ILE A 74 -20.41 38.27 -9.14
C ILE A 74 -21.24 39.31 -8.36
N ALA A 75 -21.04 39.43 -7.05
CA ALA A 75 -21.74 40.38 -6.19
C ALA A 75 -21.38 41.85 -6.47
N GLN A 76 -20.25 42.12 -7.12
CA GLN A 76 -19.81 43.47 -7.51
C GLN A 76 -20.43 43.98 -8.82
N LEU A 77 -21.19 43.14 -9.54
CA LEU A 77 -21.81 43.54 -10.80
C LEU A 77 -22.95 44.56 -10.55
N PRO A 78 -22.93 45.74 -11.17
CA PRO A 78 -23.97 46.74 -10.98
C PRO A 78 -25.29 46.26 -11.62
N ASN A 79 -26.40 46.34 -10.87
CA ASN A 79 -27.73 45.83 -11.24
C ASN A 79 -27.71 44.34 -11.59
N VAL A 80 -27.88 43.45 -10.59
CA VAL A 80 -27.77 41.99 -10.70
C VAL A 80 -28.39 41.46 -12.01
N PRO A 81 -27.59 41.27 -13.08
CA PRO A 81 -28.12 40.75 -14.33
C PRO A 81 -28.46 39.27 -14.11
N ALA A 82 -29.34 38.68 -14.92
CA ALA A 82 -29.60 37.25 -14.80
C ALA A 82 -28.34 36.38 -14.97
N SER A 83 -27.32 36.87 -15.67
CA SER A 83 -26.00 36.22 -15.72
C SER A 83 -25.29 36.16 -14.36
N ALA A 84 -25.57 37.09 -13.44
CA ALA A 84 -25.07 37.05 -12.08
C ALA A 84 -25.86 36.06 -11.23
N ILE A 85 -27.17 35.96 -11.44
CA ILE A 85 -28.00 34.91 -10.82
C ILE A 85 -27.45 33.54 -11.22
N ASP A 86 -27.31 33.26 -12.52
CA ASP A 86 -26.72 32.01 -13.03
C ASP A 86 -25.31 31.74 -12.47
N GLY A 87 -24.50 32.78 -12.29
CA GLY A 87 -23.19 32.68 -11.64
C GLY A 87 -23.28 32.25 -10.17
N ILE A 88 -24.24 32.78 -9.40
CA ILE A 88 -24.48 32.39 -8.00
C ILE A 88 -24.92 30.92 -7.93
N TRP A 89 -25.84 30.49 -8.80
CA TRP A 89 -26.25 29.08 -8.90
C TRP A 89 -25.07 28.18 -9.24
N ALA A 90 -24.24 28.57 -10.22
CA ALA A 90 -23.04 27.83 -10.60
C ALA A 90 -22.07 27.65 -9.42
N VAL A 91 -21.84 28.70 -8.63
CA VAL A 91 -20.99 28.59 -7.43
C VAL A 91 -21.64 27.73 -6.35
N GLY A 92 -22.96 27.82 -6.15
CA GLY A 92 -23.69 26.97 -5.21
C GLY A 92 -23.51 25.47 -5.50
N PHE A 93 -23.73 25.05 -6.75
CA PHE A 93 -23.54 23.66 -7.16
C PHE A 93 -22.08 23.20 -7.05
N LEU A 94 -21.12 24.09 -7.30
CA LEU A 94 -19.69 23.77 -7.14
C LEU A 94 -19.27 23.70 -5.67
N LEU A 95 -19.81 24.53 -4.79
CA LEU A 95 -19.56 24.48 -3.36
C LEU A 95 -20.12 23.20 -2.73
N GLU A 96 -21.30 22.75 -3.17
CA GLU A 96 -21.86 21.46 -2.75
C GLU A 96 -20.94 20.30 -3.14
N LYS A 97 -20.44 20.28 -4.38
CA LYS A 97 -19.50 19.26 -4.84
C LYS A 97 -18.17 19.31 -4.10
N VAL A 98 -17.56 20.50 -3.98
CA VAL A 98 -16.27 20.68 -3.28
C VAL A 98 -16.40 20.35 -1.79
N GLY A 99 -17.52 20.69 -1.16
CA GLY A 99 -17.81 20.31 0.22
C GLY A 99 -17.94 18.80 0.41
N ALA A 100 -18.63 18.12 -0.51
CA ALA A 100 -18.74 16.67 -0.49
C ALA A 100 -17.39 15.96 -0.67
N THR A 101 -16.52 16.46 -1.57
CA THR A 101 -15.18 15.90 -1.75
C THR A 101 -14.29 16.13 -0.54
N VAL A 102 -14.29 17.35 0.04
CA VAL A 102 -13.49 17.65 1.24
C VAL A 102 -13.93 16.78 2.41
N LEU A 103 -15.24 16.63 2.63
CA LEU A 103 -15.77 15.76 3.67
C LEU A 103 -15.41 14.29 3.43
N SER A 104 -15.49 13.81 2.18
CA SER A 104 -15.09 12.44 1.82
C SER A 104 -13.62 12.19 2.13
N THR A 105 -12.73 13.10 1.72
CA THR A 105 -11.29 13.01 1.99
C THR A 105 -11.00 13.09 3.49
N GLU A 106 -11.70 13.94 4.25
CA GLU A 106 -11.54 14.03 5.70
C GLU A 106 -12.00 12.76 6.42
N ILE A 107 -13.14 12.18 6.00
CA ILE A 107 -13.62 10.89 6.50
C ILE A 107 -12.62 9.78 6.16
N GLN A 108 -12.13 9.72 4.93
CA GLN A 108 -11.16 8.73 4.51
C GLN A 108 -9.85 8.86 5.30
N ASN A 109 -9.30 10.06 5.43
CA ASN A 109 -8.10 10.31 6.21
C ASN A 109 -8.29 9.97 7.70
N MET A 110 -9.45 10.31 8.28
CA MET A 110 -9.78 9.99 9.66
C MET A 110 -9.89 8.48 9.87
N LEU A 111 -10.58 7.77 8.97
CA LEU A 111 -10.74 6.32 9.03
C LEU A 111 -9.41 5.60 8.83
N CYS A 112 -8.65 5.95 7.78
CA CYS A 112 -7.34 5.35 7.52
C CYS A 112 -6.38 5.60 8.69
N THR A 113 -6.23 6.84 9.15
CA THR A 113 -5.29 7.16 10.24
C THR A 113 -5.68 6.45 11.54
N SER A 114 -6.96 6.53 11.93
CA SER A 114 -7.45 5.93 13.18
C SER A 114 -7.36 4.40 13.15
N LEU A 115 -7.77 3.78 12.04
CA LEU A 115 -7.75 2.32 11.89
C LEU A 115 -6.31 1.80 11.83
N THR A 116 -5.44 2.45 11.05
CA THR A 116 -4.02 2.08 10.94
C THR A 116 -3.31 2.22 12.29
N GLU A 117 -3.51 3.33 13.02
CA GLU A 117 -2.92 3.51 14.34
C GLU A 117 -3.42 2.46 15.33
N MET A 118 -4.72 2.14 15.31
CA MET A 118 -5.31 1.12 16.17
C MET A 118 -4.75 -0.27 15.89
N ILE A 119 -4.64 -0.65 14.61
CA ILE A 119 -4.06 -1.93 14.19
C ILE A 119 -2.58 -2.00 14.58
N ILE A 120 -1.79 -0.97 14.28
CA ILE A 120 -0.36 -0.91 14.65
C ILE A 120 -0.19 -1.08 16.16
N ASN A 121 -0.97 -0.34 16.96
CA ASN A 121 -0.87 -0.42 18.41
C ASN A 121 -1.26 -1.82 18.94
N HIS A 122 -2.27 -2.46 18.36
CA HIS A 122 -2.63 -3.83 18.71
C HIS A 122 -1.53 -4.84 18.33
N VAL A 123 -0.97 -4.72 17.13
CA VAL A 123 0.11 -5.58 16.64
C VAL A 123 1.37 -5.41 17.50
N ILE A 124 1.76 -4.18 17.82
CA ILE A 124 2.89 -3.90 18.72
C ILE A 124 2.61 -4.48 20.11
N ALA A 125 1.42 -4.25 20.67
CA ALA A 125 1.07 -4.77 21.99
C ALA A 125 1.11 -6.31 22.04
N ALA A 126 0.67 -6.97 20.97
CA ALA A 126 0.69 -8.42 20.86
C ALA A 126 2.11 -8.99 20.64
N ILE A 127 2.94 -8.36 19.80
CA ILE A 127 4.23 -8.92 19.38
C ILE A 127 5.40 -8.52 20.31
N SER A 128 5.34 -7.31 20.90
CA SER A 128 6.45 -6.75 21.69
C SER A 128 6.89 -7.65 22.87
N PRO A 129 5.98 -8.27 23.66
CA PRO A 129 6.37 -9.20 24.72
C PRO A 129 7.17 -10.41 24.21
N HIS A 130 6.84 -10.94 23.03
CA HIS A 130 7.53 -12.08 22.44
C HIS A 130 8.93 -11.72 21.94
N VAL A 131 9.07 -10.55 21.30
CA VAL A 131 10.38 -10.06 20.85
C VAL A 131 11.30 -9.83 22.05
N ALA A 132 10.78 -9.25 23.13
CA ALA A 132 11.53 -9.07 24.38
C ALA A 132 11.96 -10.43 24.97
N PHE A 133 11.04 -11.39 25.06
CA PHE A 133 11.35 -12.73 25.57
C PHE A 133 12.42 -13.46 24.73
N MET A 134 12.35 -13.36 23.41
CA MET A 134 13.35 -13.94 22.52
C MET A 134 14.72 -13.27 22.72
N GLN A 135 14.77 -11.95 22.90
CA GLN A 135 16.01 -11.23 23.18
C GLN A 135 16.63 -11.67 24.51
N ASP A 136 15.82 -11.81 25.56
CA ASP A 136 16.28 -12.27 26.87
C ASP A 136 16.80 -13.70 26.83
N THR A 137 16.13 -14.60 26.10
CA THR A 137 16.58 -15.99 25.90
C THR A 137 17.93 -16.04 25.18
N VAL A 138 18.10 -15.21 24.14
CA VAL A 138 19.37 -15.10 23.41
C VAL A 138 20.49 -14.55 24.30
N LEU A 139 20.20 -13.57 25.17
CA LEU A 139 21.16 -13.03 26.12
C LEU A 139 21.56 -14.07 27.17
N ALA A 140 20.60 -14.84 27.69
CA ALA A 140 20.86 -15.92 28.64
C ALA A 140 21.78 -17.01 28.05
N LEU A 141 21.59 -17.37 26.77
CA LEU A 141 22.45 -18.32 26.06
C LEU A 141 23.86 -17.79 25.77
N LYS A 142 24.03 -16.46 25.73
CA LYS A 142 25.30 -15.82 25.38
C LYS A 142 26.21 -15.61 26.59
N LEU A 143 25.73 -15.81 27.82
CA LEU A 143 26.61 -15.73 28.98
C LEU A 143 27.62 -16.89 28.94
N PRO A 144 28.94 -16.60 28.86
CA PRO A 144 29.95 -17.63 28.90
C PRO A 144 29.83 -18.38 30.23
N SER A 145 29.75 -19.71 30.17
CA SER A 145 29.78 -20.53 31.37
C SER A 145 30.93 -20.05 32.27
N PRO A 146 30.68 -19.76 33.56
CA PRO A 146 31.72 -19.29 34.44
C PRO A 146 32.83 -20.32 34.42
N LEU A 147 34.01 -19.90 33.96
CA LEU A 147 35.21 -20.72 33.92
C LEU A 147 35.39 -21.29 35.33
N ALA A 148 35.40 -22.62 35.43
CA ALA A 148 35.56 -23.31 36.70
C ALA A 148 36.79 -22.74 37.43
N PRO A 149 36.67 -22.31 38.70
CA PRO A 149 37.81 -21.82 39.44
C PRO A 149 38.84 -22.95 39.60
N PRO A 150 40.15 -22.64 39.49
CA PRO A 150 41.19 -23.63 39.68
C PRO A 150 41.09 -24.21 41.09
N MET A 151 41.02 -25.54 41.16
CA MET A 151 40.93 -26.27 42.42
C MET A 151 42.16 -26.00 43.29
N THR A 152 42.00 -25.15 44.30
CA THR A 152 42.82 -25.19 45.51
C THR A 152 41.93 -25.61 46.67
N SER A 153 42.12 -26.86 47.08
CA SER A 153 41.65 -27.44 48.33
C SER A 153 42.01 -26.52 49.50
N THR A 154 41.02 -26.10 50.30
CA THR A 154 40.95 -26.28 51.76
C THR A 154 39.74 -25.52 52.33
N GLN A 155 39.02 -26.21 53.22
CA GLN A 155 38.04 -25.73 54.21
C GLN A 155 36.58 -25.51 53.80
N SER A 156 35.77 -26.42 54.37
CA SER A 156 34.34 -26.32 54.66
C SER A 156 33.93 -24.97 55.23
N GLU A 157 33.05 -24.28 54.52
CA GLU A 157 32.06 -23.40 55.15
C GLU A 157 30.78 -23.47 54.33
N THR A 158 29.72 -23.98 54.97
CA THR A 158 28.41 -24.26 54.39
C THR A 158 27.67 -22.93 54.20
N LEU A 159 27.74 -22.33 53.01
CA LEU A 159 26.89 -21.21 52.63
C LEU A 159 25.68 -21.72 51.82
N PRO A 160 24.47 -21.15 52.03
CA PRO A 160 23.27 -21.57 51.32
C PRO A 160 23.37 -21.17 49.84
N SER A 161 23.19 -22.16 48.94
CA SER A 161 23.12 -21.96 47.50
C SER A 161 22.06 -20.91 47.14
N PRO A 162 22.35 -19.98 46.23
CA PRO A 162 21.33 -19.09 45.69
C PRO A 162 20.40 -19.93 44.81
N THR A 163 19.15 -20.09 45.24
CA THR A 163 18.06 -20.61 44.43
C THR A 163 17.90 -19.66 43.24
N LEU A 164 18.25 -20.14 42.05
CA LEU A 164 17.98 -19.43 40.81
C LEU A 164 16.48 -19.53 40.59
N ASP A 165 15.73 -18.48 40.97
CA ASP A 165 14.29 -18.38 40.67
C ASP A 165 14.13 -18.35 39.15
N SER A 166 13.71 -19.49 38.59
CA SER A 166 13.36 -19.62 37.19
C SER A 166 12.29 -18.60 36.84
N ALA A 167 12.61 -17.69 35.91
CA ALA A 167 11.62 -16.80 35.34
C ALA A 167 10.44 -17.64 34.80
N PRO A 168 9.18 -17.21 35.02
CA PRO A 168 8.01 -17.95 34.56
C PRO A 168 8.08 -18.09 33.03
N ALA A 169 8.10 -19.34 32.56
CA ALA A 169 7.98 -19.63 31.14
C ALA A 169 6.60 -19.14 30.68
N LEU A 170 6.59 -18.25 29.69
CA LEU A 170 5.38 -17.84 28.99
C LEU A 170 4.73 -19.09 28.41
N THR A 171 3.51 -19.40 28.86
CA THR A 171 2.78 -20.56 28.34
C THR A 171 1.99 -20.14 27.11
N PRO A 172 1.65 -21.07 26.20
CA PRO A 172 0.73 -20.79 25.09
C PRO A 172 -0.59 -20.14 25.53
N ASP A 173 -1.01 -20.34 26.78
CA ASP A 173 -2.20 -19.71 27.36
C ASP A 173 -2.08 -18.18 27.47
N ASP A 174 -0.87 -17.63 27.54
CA ASP A 174 -0.63 -16.18 27.61
C ASP A 174 -0.83 -15.49 26.24
N LEU A 175 -0.75 -16.26 25.13
CA LEU A 175 -0.94 -15.79 23.75
C LEU A 175 -2.41 -15.78 23.30
N LEU A 176 -3.20 -16.70 23.84
CA LEU A 176 -4.61 -16.89 23.52
C LEU A 176 -5.45 -15.60 23.64
N PRO A 177 -5.36 -14.78 24.72
CA PRO A 177 -6.18 -13.58 24.85
C PRO A 177 -5.87 -12.51 23.81
N HIS A 178 -4.65 -12.47 23.26
CA HIS A 178 -4.30 -11.52 22.20
C HIS A 178 -4.88 -11.94 20.85
N VAL A 179 -4.83 -13.23 20.53
CA VAL A 179 -5.48 -13.78 19.33
C VAL A 179 -6.99 -13.60 19.41
N GLU A 180 -7.61 -13.87 20.56
CA GLU A 180 -9.04 -13.64 20.77
C GLU A 180 -9.42 -12.16 20.64
N SER A 181 -8.59 -11.23 21.14
CA SER A 181 -8.80 -9.79 20.99
C SER A 181 -8.78 -9.35 19.53
N ILE A 182 -7.84 -9.87 18.73
CA ILE A 182 -7.75 -9.56 17.30
C ILE A 182 -8.95 -10.15 16.54
N CYS A 183 -9.33 -11.40 16.83
CA CYS A 183 -10.53 -12.01 16.26
C CYS A 183 -11.80 -11.22 16.60
N THR A 184 -11.92 -10.72 17.83
CA THR A 184 -13.05 -9.89 18.26
C THR A 184 -13.11 -8.57 17.49
N LEU A 185 -11.96 -7.93 17.24
CA LEU A 185 -11.89 -6.70 16.46
C LEU A 185 -12.31 -6.93 15.00
N VAL A 186 -11.82 -8.01 14.37
CA VAL A 186 -12.18 -8.37 12.99
C VAL A 186 -13.67 -8.66 12.87
N ASN A 187 -14.22 -9.44 13.80
CA ASN A 187 -15.66 -9.69 13.87
C ASN A 187 -16.46 -8.39 14.04
N THR A 188 -15.97 -7.45 14.87
CA THR A 188 -16.60 -6.14 15.05
C THR A 188 -16.62 -5.33 13.76
N ILE A 189 -15.51 -5.32 13.00
CA ILE A 189 -15.44 -4.64 11.69
C ILE A 189 -16.43 -5.29 10.71
N GLN A 190 -16.43 -6.62 10.66
CA GLN A 190 -17.32 -7.38 9.78
C GLN A 190 -18.80 -7.19 10.12
N GLU A 191 -19.15 -7.08 11.41
CA GLU A 191 -20.51 -6.75 11.85
C GLU A 191 -20.96 -5.33 11.47
N LYS A 192 -20.02 -4.40 11.26
CA LYS A 192 -20.35 -3.02 10.82
C LYS A 192 -20.43 -2.88 9.31
N MET A 193 -19.94 -3.84 8.54
CA MET A 193 -20.00 -3.85 7.07
C MET A 193 -21.42 -3.68 6.50
N PRO A 194 -22.46 -4.36 7.03
CA PRO A 194 -23.84 -4.18 6.56
C PRO A 194 -24.40 -2.77 6.81
N LEU A 195 -23.94 -2.10 7.88
CA LEU A 195 -24.32 -0.72 8.16
C LEU A 195 -23.71 0.23 7.13
N LEU A 196 -22.44 0.01 6.77
CA LEU A 196 -21.76 0.76 5.71
C LEU A 196 -22.47 0.56 4.36
N GLU A 197 -22.84 -0.67 4.03
CA GLU A 197 -23.58 -1.00 2.81
C GLU A 197 -24.98 -0.36 2.80
N ALA A 198 -25.66 -0.29 3.94
CA ALA A 198 -26.93 0.41 4.08
C ALA A 198 -26.80 1.94 3.88
N ILE A 199 -25.74 2.54 4.42
CA ILE A 199 -25.40 3.95 4.21
C ILE A 199 -25.12 4.19 2.72
N HIS A 200 -24.35 3.31 2.08
CA HIS A 200 -24.09 3.37 0.65
C HIS A 200 -25.39 3.30 -0.16
N LYS A 201 -26.27 2.33 0.10
CA LYS A 201 -27.59 2.22 -0.55
C LYS A 201 -28.43 3.49 -0.37
N HIS A 202 -28.41 4.10 0.81
CA HIS A 202 -29.14 5.34 1.06
C HIS A 202 -28.53 6.53 0.28
N LEU A 203 -27.21 6.61 0.21
CA LEU A 203 -26.49 7.63 -0.57
C LEU A 203 -26.67 7.44 -2.08
N VAL A 204 -26.80 6.19 -2.54
CA VAL A 204 -27.12 5.88 -3.95
C VAL A 204 -28.44 6.51 -4.37
N VAL A 205 -29.43 6.51 -3.47
CA VAL A 205 -30.77 7.05 -3.73
C VAL A 205 -30.83 8.58 -3.62
N THR A 206 -29.93 9.19 -2.84
CA THR A 206 -30.03 10.61 -2.46
C THR A 206 -28.90 11.49 -3.02
N GLY A 207 -27.81 10.92 -3.51
CA GLY A 207 -26.58 11.64 -3.87
C GLY A 207 -26.38 11.89 -5.37
N SER A 208 -25.53 12.88 -5.67
CA SER A 208 -24.99 13.13 -7.02
C SER A 208 -24.10 11.95 -7.49
N SER A 209 -24.20 11.59 -8.77
CA SER A 209 -23.50 10.46 -9.41
C SER A 209 -21.99 10.42 -9.15
N ASP A 210 -21.34 11.58 -8.98
CA ASP A 210 -19.88 11.66 -8.82
C ASP A 210 -19.44 11.31 -7.39
N THR A 211 -20.18 11.76 -6.38
CA THR A 211 -19.90 11.42 -4.97
C THR A 211 -20.12 9.93 -4.71
N LEU A 212 -21.09 9.36 -5.41
CA LEU A 212 -21.42 7.94 -5.45
C LEU A 212 -20.26 7.08 -5.93
N ALA A 213 -19.59 7.48 -7.01
CA ALA A 213 -18.44 6.75 -7.56
C ALA A 213 -17.28 6.73 -6.56
N SER A 214 -16.96 7.87 -5.95
CA SER A 214 -15.89 7.96 -4.94
C SER A 214 -16.17 7.12 -3.69
N ILE A 215 -17.42 7.11 -3.21
CA ILE A 215 -17.81 6.29 -2.05
C ILE A 215 -17.78 4.82 -2.41
N SER A 216 -18.28 4.44 -3.59
CA SER A 216 -18.21 3.05 -4.07
C SER A 216 -16.77 2.56 -4.10
N THR A 217 -15.86 3.31 -4.71
CA THR A 217 -14.43 2.95 -4.75
C THR A 217 -13.82 2.84 -3.36
N SER A 218 -14.17 3.73 -2.43
CA SER A 218 -13.69 3.63 -1.04
C SER A 218 -14.24 2.40 -0.31
N LEU A 219 -15.47 1.97 -0.63
CA LEU A 219 -16.11 0.81 -0.03
C LEU A 219 -15.51 -0.49 -0.59
N ASP A 220 -15.26 -0.53 -1.90
CA ASP A 220 -14.55 -1.62 -2.56
C ASP A 220 -13.11 -1.76 -1.99
N CYS A 221 -12.42 -0.64 -1.74
CA CYS A 221 -11.10 -0.66 -1.10
C CYS A 221 -11.17 -1.19 0.35
N MET A 222 -12.21 -0.84 1.09
CA MET A 222 -12.39 -1.32 2.46
C MET A 222 -12.72 -2.81 2.50
N GLU A 223 -13.52 -3.30 1.57
CA GLU A 223 -13.82 -4.74 1.41
C GLU A 223 -12.53 -5.53 1.12
N MET A 224 -11.74 -5.08 0.16
CA MET A 224 -10.43 -5.67 -0.16
C MET A 224 -9.51 -5.71 1.07
N LEU A 225 -9.45 -4.61 1.83
CA LEU A 225 -8.59 -4.53 3.01
C LEU A 225 -9.06 -5.45 4.14
N VAL A 226 -10.38 -5.61 4.32
CA VAL A 226 -10.95 -6.58 5.27
C VAL A 226 -10.62 -8.01 4.86
N ASP A 227 -10.72 -8.33 3.56
CA ASP A 227 -10.37 -9.64 3.02
C ASP A 227 -8.87 -9.95 3.20
N ASP A 228 -7.99 -9.00 2.89
CA ASP A 228 -6.54 -9.14 3.08
C ASP A 228 -6.16 -9.34 4.55
N VAL A 229 -6.77 -8.56 5.46
CA VAL A 229 -6.59 -8.72 6.90
C VAL A 229 -7.10 -10.09 7.36
N GLY A 230 -8.26 -10.53 6.87
CA GLY A 230 -8.83 -11.85 7.15
C GLY A 230 -7.93 -13.00 6.66
N ALA A 231 -7.36 -12.87 5.47
CA ALA A 231 -6.39 -13.82 4.92
C ALA A 231 -5.10 -13.86 5.75
N GLY A 232 -4.56 -12.68 6.11
CA GLY A 232 -3.38 -12.57 6.98
C GLY A 232 -3.59 -13.21 8.35
N LEU A 233 -4.77 -13.02 8.96
CA LEU A 233 -5.14 -13.67 10.22
C LEU A 233 -5.27 -15.18 10.12
N THR A 234 -5.80 -15.67 9.01
CA THR A 234 -5.88 -17.10 8.73
C THR A 234 -4.47 -17.70 8.65
N LEU A 235 -3.55 -17.02 7.95
CA LEU A 235 -2.17 -17.44 7.83
C LEU A 235 -1.43 -17.41 9.18
N VAL A 236 -1.61 -16.36 9.99
CA VAL A 236 -1.04 -16.31 11.35
C VAL A 236 -1.57 -17.46 12.20
N THR A 237 -2.86 -17.76 12.12
CA THR A 237 -3.47 -18.89 12.82
C THR A 237 -2.87 -20.22 12.37
N GLU A 238 -2.66 -20.41 11.06
CA GLU A 238 -2.02 -21.60 10.50
C GLU A 238 -0.56 -21.75 10.94
N VAL A 239 0.21 -20.66 10.94
CA VAL A 239 1.59 -20.63 11.43
C VAL A 239 1.65 -20.96 12.92
N VAL A 240 0.78 -20.37 13.75
CA VAL A 240 0.69 -20.69 15.18
C VAL A 240 0.37 -22.17 15.37
N ASN A 241 -0.62 -22.70 14.65
CA ASN A 241 -0.98 -24.12 14.71
C ASN A 241 0.14 -25.05 14.23
N THR A 242 0.99 -24.60 13.30
CA THR A 242 2.14 -25.36 12.80
C THR A 242 3.33 -25.30 13.77
N LEU A 243 3.53 -24.17 14.46
CA LEU A 243 4.61 -23.96 15.41
C LEU A 243 4.33 -24.61 16.77
N LEU A 244 3.06 -24.70 17.19
CA LEU A 244 2.68 -25.25 18.50
C LEU A 244 3.27 -26.66 18.75
N PRO A 245 3.15 -27.64 17.83
CA PRO A 245 3.73 -28.97 18.01
C PRO A 245 5.27 -28.96 18.08
N SER A 246 5.91 -28.03 17.36
CA SER A 246 7.37 -27.89 17.39
C SER A 246 7.85 -27.32 18.72
N LEU A 247 7.10 -26.39 19.30
CA LEU A 247 7.38 -25.85 20.63
C LEU A 247 7.24 -26.93 21.70
N ASP A 248 6.15 -27.71 21.66
CA ASP A 248 5.92 -28.85 22.56
C ASP A 248 7.04 -29.89 22.45
N SER A 249 7.50 -30.17 21.23
CA SER A 249 8.62 -31.08 21.00
C SER A 249 9.93 -30.55 21.60
N THR A 250 10.19 -29.26 21.45
CA THR A 250 11.39 -28.61 21.99
C THR A 250 11.36 -28.60 23.52
N GLN A 251 10.20 -28.31 24.11
CA GLN A 251 9.99 -28.39 25.56
C GLN A 251 10.23 -29.81 26.07
N THR A 252 9.67 -30.82 25.38
CA THR A 252 9.88 -32.24 25.72
C THR A 252 11.36 -32.62 25.68
N GLN A 253 12.12 -32.15 24.69
CA GLN A 253 13.57 -32.38 24.63
C GLN A 253 14.32 -31.71 25.78
N MET A 254 13.91 -30.49 26.14
CA MET A 254 14.49 -29.79 27.30
C MET A 254 14.24 -30.56 28.60
N ASP A 255 13.03 -31.07 28.80
CA ASP A 255 12.67 -31.87 29.97
C ASP A 255 13.50 -33.17 30.04
N ILE A 256 13.73 -33.83 28.89
CA ILE A 256 14.60 -35.01 28.79
C ILE A 256 16.05 -34.66 29.16
N LEU A 257 16.60 -33.57 28.61
CA LEU A 257 17.95 -33.11 28.91
C LEU A 257 18.10 -32.74 30.39
N GLN A 258 17.12 -32.06 30.96
CA GLN A 258 17.11 -31.72 32.37
C GLN A 258 17.03 -32.96 33.25
N GLY A 259 16.28 -33.99 32.83
CA GLY A 259 16.28 -35.31 33.45
C GLY A 259 17.65 -36.00 33.40
N HIS A 260 18.38 -35.90 32.29
CA HIS A 260 19.74 -36.43 32.19
C HIS A 260 20.73 -35.70 33.09
N LEU A 261 20.66 -34.37 33.16
CA LEU A 261 21.55 -33.54 33.98
C LEU A 261 21.31 -33.70 35.48
N THR A 262 20.06 -34.01 35.88
CA THR A 262 19.71 -34.27 37.28
C THR A 262 19.87 -35.73 37.68
N SER A 263 20.07 -36.64 36.72
CA SER A 263 20.34 -38.05 37.01
C SER A 263 21.73 -38.24 37.63
N PRO A 264 21.87 -39.03 38.71
CA PRO A 264 23.16 -39.29 39.32
C PRO A 264 24.08 -40.02 38.32
N PRO A 265 25.37 -39.65 38.25
CA PRO A 265 26.29 -40.20 37.26
C PRO A 265 26.38 -41.73 37.42
N PRO A 266 26.30 -42.51 36.33
CA PRO A 266 26.49 -43.95 36.39
C PRO A 266 27.90 -44.27 36.90
N PRO A 267 28.08 -45.37 37.67
CA PRO A 267 29.37 -45.75 38.23
C PRO A 267 30.41 -45.90 37.12
N GLN A 268 31.40 -45.01 37.14
CA GLN A 268 32.47 -44.95 36.15
C GLN A 268 33.31 -46.22 36.21
N THR A 269 33.28 -47.01 35.13
CA THR A 269 34.29 -48.03 34.84
C THR A 269 35.42 -47.36 34.07
N THR A 270 36.63 -47.50 34.60
CA THR A 270 37.86 -46.84 34.15
C THR A 270 38.24 -47.33 32.75
N GLN A 271 38.06 -46.51 31.70
CA GLN A 271 38.58 -46.80 30.37
C GLN A 271 39.26 -45.56 29.76
N SER A 272 40.43 -45.81 29.17
CA SER A 272 41.42 -44.86 28.63
C SER A 272 40.85 -43.88 27.59
N PRO A 273 41.33 -42.61 27.54
CA PRO A 273 40.81 -41.60 26.63
C PRO A 273 41.21 -41.85 25.16
N PRO A 274 40.28 -41.87 24.21
CA PRO A 274 40.56 -41.78 22.78
C PRO A 274 40.77 -40.32 22.33
N ALA A 275 41.56 -40.16 21.27
CA ALA A 275 41.96 -38.89 20.69
C ALA A 275 40.75 -38.02 20.23
N PRO A 276 40.88 -36.67 20.27
CA PRO A 276 39.81 -35.76 19.87
C PRO A 276 39.50 -35.92 18.39
N SER A 277 38.32 -36.44 18.10
CA SER A 277 37.73 -36.43 16.76
C SER A 277 37.07 -35.07 16.57
N HIS A 278 37.74 -34.18 15.84
CA HIS A 278 37.10 -32.96 15.33
C HIS A 278 35.97 -33.38 14.42
N THR A 279 34.74 -33.24 14.91
CA THR A 279 33.55 -33.61 14.15
C THR A 279 33.25 -32.47 13.18
N TYR A 280 32.87 -32.79 11.94
CA TYR A 280 32.53 -31.81 10.89
C TYR A 280 31.55 -30.71 11.37
N SER A 281 30.69 -31.03 12.34
CA SER A 281 29.78 -30.10 13.02
C SER A 281 30.49 -28.90 13.68
N ASP A 282 31.69 -29.08 14.24
CA ASP A 282 32.45 -28.01 14.89
C ASP A 282 33.11 -27.05 13.87
N ALA A 283 33.41 -27.55 12.67
CA ALA A 283 33.91 -26.72 11.56
C ALA A 283 32.79 -25.87 10.93
N VAL A 284 31.55 -26.38 10.90
CA VAL A 284 30.39 -25.62 10.38
C VAL A 284 29.93 -24.54 11.36
N LYS A 285 29.97 -24.80 12.67
CA LYS A 285 29.57 -23.82 13.70
C LYS A 285 30.56 -22.66 13.89
N SER A 286 31.80 -22.83 13.45
CA SER A 286 32.86 -21.81 13.59
C SER A 286 33.08 -20.97 12.33
N LEU A 287 32.30 -21.18 11.25
CA LEU A 287 32.43 -20.37 10.06
C LEU A 287 31.97 -18.93 10.40
N PRO A 288 32.86 -17.92 10.36
CA PRO A 288 32.45 -16.54 10.61
C PRO A 288 31.36 -16.22 9.59
N ARG A 289 30.18 -15.78 10.06
CA ARG A 289 29.07 -15.28 9.23
C ARG A 289 29.67 -14.52 8.04
N SER A 290 29.70 -15.17 6.88
CA SER A 290 30.78 -14.90 5.93
C SER A 290 30.57 -13.52 5.33
N GLN A 291 31.63 -12.73 5.21
CA GLN A 291 31.60 -11.43 4.51
C GLN A 291 30.97 -11.57 3.11
N LEU A 292 31.03 -12.77 2.53
CA LEU A 292 30.41 -13.13 1.27
C LEU A 292 28.87 -13.06 1.32
N ALA A 293 28.22 -13.52 2.39
CA ALA A 293 26.77 -13.44 2.55
C ALA A 293 26.31 -11.98 2.69
N THR A 294 27.00 -11.18 3.51
CA THR A 294 26.70 -9.75 3.66
C THR A 294 26.93 -8.98 2.35
N ALA A 295 28.01 -9.27 1.62
CA ALA A 295 28.28 -8.66 0.33
C ALA A 295 27.24 -9.06 -0.73
N ALA A 296 26.80 -10.32 -0.74
CA ALA A 296 25.73 -10.79 -1.62
C ALA A 296 24.40 -10.10 -1.31
N LEU A 297 24.04 -9.95 -0.03
CA LEU A 297 22.82 -9.27 0.39
C LEU A 297 22.84 -7.79 0.02
N ALA A 298 23.95 -7.08 0.28
CA ALA A 298 24.11 -5.68 -0.13
C ALA A 298 24.02 -5.50 -1.65
N LYS A 299 24.56 -6.47 -2.41
CA LYS A 299 24.49 -6.47 -3.87
C LYS A 299 23.06 -6.72 -4.37
N ALA A 300 22.34 -7.65 -3.75
CA ALA A 300 20.94 -7.91 -4.05
C ALA A 300 20.08 -6.66 -3.79
N GLU A 301 20.27 -6.00 -2.64
CA GLU A 301 19.59 -4.74 -2.32
C GLU A 301 19.92 -3.61 -3.30
N THR A 302 21.14 -3.58 -3.82
CA THR A 302 21.51 -2.60 -4.86
C THR A 302 20.78 -2.91 -6.17
N TRP A 303 20.69 -4.19 -6.55
CA TRP A 303 20.01 -4.60 -7.79
C TRP A 303 18.50 -4.36 -7.77
N THR A 304 17.83 -4.50 -6.63
CA THR A 304 16.38 -4.21 -6.54
C THR A 304 16.08 -2.75 -6.90
N ARG A 305 17.03 -1.83 -6.65
CA ARG A 305 16.96 -0.40 -6.98
C ARG A 305 17.44 -0.06 -8.39
N GLN A 306 17.97 -1.03 -9.15
CA GLN A 306 18.52 -0.80 -10.48
C GLN A 306 17.52 -1.14 -11.58
N VAL A 307 17.53 -0.37 -12.67
CA VAL A 307 16.72 -0.64 -13.86
C VAL A 307 17.61 -0.58 -15.09
N LEU A 308 17.60 -1.64 -15.90
CA LEU A 308 18.41 -1.75 -17.10
C LEU A 308 17.54 -1.61 -18.35
N PHE A 309 17.75 -0.51 -19.08
CA PHE A 309 17.11 -0.25 -20.36
C PHE A 309 18.01 -0.73 -21.49
N THR A 310 17.44 -1.53 -22.39
CA THR A 310 18.11 -2.04 -23.58
C THR A 310 17.46 -1.40 -24.79
N PRO A 311 18.07 -0.39 -25.42
CA PRO A 311 17.53 0.19 -26.64
C PRO A 311 17.50 -0.84 -27.77
N THR A 312 16.58 -0.68 -28.72
CA THR A 312 16.55 -1.47 -29.95
C THR A 312 17.90 -1.36 -30.68
N PRO A 313 18.41 -2.45 -31.31
CA PRO A 313 19.65 -2.40 -32.07
C PRO A 313 19.64 -1.21 -33.03
N ASP A 314 20.77 -0.50 -33.12
CA ASP A 314 20.99 0.72 -33.91
C ASP A 314 20.46 2.04 -33.29
N GLN A 315 19.83 2.01 -32.12
CA GLN A 315 19.48 3.20 -31.34
C GLN A 315 20.41 3.36 -30.14
N THR A 316 20.96 4.56 -29.93
CA THR A 316 21.72 4.91 -28.72
C THR A 316 21.25 6.27 -28.22
N LEU A 317 20.70 6.29 -27.01
CA LEU A 317 20.23 7.53 -26.36
C LEU A 317 21.40 8.38 -25.88
N TYR A 318 22.34 7.69 -25.26
CA TYR A 318 23.54 8.26 -24.71
C TYR A 318 24.73 7.53 -25.30
N THR A 319 25.82 8.28 -25.44
CA THR A 319 27.09 7.70 -25.84
C THR A 319 27.90 7.40 -24.58
N LYS A 320 28.90 6.54 -24.68
CA LYS A 320 29.85 6.31 -23.59
C LYS A 320 30.57 7.60 -23.14
N THR A 321 30.63 8.60 -24.02
CA THR A 321 31.22 9.91 -23.74
C THR A 321 30.25 10.88 -23.06
N THR A 322 28.96 10.55 -22.98
CA THR A 322 27.98 11.36 -22.27
C THR A 322 28.28 11.31 -20.78
N ASP A 323 28.32 12.47 -20.14
CA ASP A 323 28.56 12.58 -18.71
C ASP A 323 27.43 11.90 -17.91
N PRO A 324 27.73 10.97 -16.97
CA PRO A 324 26.74 10.31 -16.13
C PRO A 324 25.81 11.27 -15.37
N GLY A 325 26.31 12.44 -14.97
CA GLY A 325 25.52 13.46 -14.30
C GLY A 325 24.46 14.07 -15.22
N HIS A 326 24.82 14.35 -16.47
CA HIS A 326 23.85 14.84 -17.47
C HIS A 326 22.74 13.81 -17.75
N ILE A 327 23.11 12.53 -17.87
CA ILE A 327 22.14 11.43 -18.05
C ILE A 327 21.17 11.39 -16.87
N ALA A 328 21.68 11.47 -15.64
CA ALA A 328 20.86 11.43 -14.44
C ALA A 328 19.90 12.63 -14.37
N VAL A 329 20.35 13.84 -14.74
CA VAL A 329 19.51 15.05 -14.79
C VAL A 329 18.42 14.92 -15.84
N ASP A 330 18.73 14.51 -17.07
CA ASP A 330 17.74 14.35 -18.15
C ASP A 330 16.64 13.35 -17.75
N VAL A 331 17.04 12.22 -17.17
CA VAL A 331 16.10 11.20 -16.69
C VAL A 331 15.30 11.72 -15.50
N MET A 332 15.92 12.43 -14.56
CA MET A 332 15.23 12.97 -13.38
C MET A 332 14.20 14.04 -13.78
N ASP A 333 14.57 14.98 -14.65
CA ASP A 333 13.65 16.00 -15.17
C ASP A 333 12.44 15.34 -15.83
N PHE A 334 12.67 14.27 -16.59
CA PHE A 334 11.57 13.49 -17.15
C PHE A 334 10.70 12.82 -16.08
N MET A 335 11.31 12.14 -15.09
CA MET A 335 10.56 11.49 -14.01
C MET A 335 9.70 12.49 -13.23
N LEU A 336 10.18 13.72 -13.02
CA LEU A 336 9.41 14.81 -12.39
C LEU A 336 8.18 15.21 -13.21
N THR A 337 8.19 15.06 -14.54
CA THR A 337 6.99 15.32 -15.37
C THR A 337 5.93 14.23 -15.26
N LEU A 338 6.32 13.03 -14.83
CA LEU A 338 5.42 11.88 -14.65
C LEU A 338 4.90 11.74 -13.22
N GLN A 339 5.46 12.50 -12.28
CA GLN A 339 5.14 12.36 -10.87
C GLN A 339 3.77 13.01 -10.57
N ASP A 340 2.86 12.23 -9.98
CA ASP A 340 1.59 12.67 -9.41
C ASP A 340 1.54 12.37 -7.89
N GLU A 341 0.41 12.64 -7.24
CA GLU A 341 0.24 12.42 -5.79
C GLU A 341 0.26 10.93 -5.39
N GLU A 342 0.05 10.01 -6.33
CA GLU A 342 0.00 8.55 -6.12
C GLU A 342 1.33 7.86 -6.51
N THR A 343 2.21 8.53 -7.26
CA THR A 343 3.50 7.97 -7.66
C THR A 343 4.53 7.95 -6.51
N PRO A 344 5.36 6.90 -6.42
CA PRO A 344 6.39 6.83 -5.38
C PRO A 344 7.41 7.94 -5.55
N PHE A 345 8.02 8.37 -4.44
CA PHE A 345 9.11 9.32 -4.50
C PHE A 345 10.29 8.73 -5.28
N THR A 346 10.58 9.31 -6.44
CA THR A 346 11.64 8.84 -7.31
C THR A 346 12.83 9.80 -7.28
N ASN A 347 14.03 9.23 -7.15
CA ASN A 347 15.28 9.99 -7.24
C ASN A 347 16.36 9.10 -7.88
N VAL A 348 17.06 9.64 -8.87
CA VAL A 348 18.14 8.95 -9.58
C VAL A 348 19.44 9.12 -8.80
N LYS A 349 19.95 8.04 -8.20
CA LYS A 349 21.25 8.03 -7.51
C LYS A 349 22.41 8.03 -8.50
N SER A 350 22.29 7.22 -9.56
CA SER A 350 23.28 7.18 -10.63
C SER A 350 22.66 6.71 -11.93
N ALA A 351 23.27 7.13 -13.05
CA ALA A 351 22.91 6.70 -14.38
C ALA A 351 24.20 6.42 -15.17
N VAL A 352 24.30 5.23 -15.76
CA VAL A 352 25.51 4.79 -16.47
C VAL A 352 25.12 4.19 -17.82
N CYS A 353 25.69 4.74 -18.89
CA CYS A 353 25.63 4.12 -20.21
C CYS A 353 26.72 3.04 -20.32
N LEU A 354 26.30 1.80 -20.56
CA LEU A 354 27.17 0.64 -20.72
C LEU A 354 27.75 0.57 -22.14
N ASN A 355 28.82 -0.21 -22.33
CA ASN A 355 29.52 -0.32 -23.62
C ASN A 355 28.65 -0.85 -24.77
N ASN A 356 27.55 -1.54 -24.45
CA ASN A 356 26.59 -2.07 -25.42
C ASN A 356 25.45 -1.09 -25.73
N GLY A 357 25.53 0.16 -25.26
CA GLY A 357 24.47 1.17 -25.43
C GLY A 357 23.34 1.07 -24.41
N ASN A 358 23.34 0.06 -23.53
CA ASN A 358 22.32 -0.05 -22.49
C ASN A 358 22.47 1.05 -21.44
N LEU A 359 21.35 1.48 -20.88
CA LEU A 359 21.33 2.44 -19.79
C LEU A 359 20.99 1.73 -18.48
N LEU A 360 21.91 1.78 -17.53
CA LEU A 360 21.68 1.30 -16.17
C LEU A 360 21.37 2.50 -15.27
N LEU A 361 20.18 2.53 -14.70
CA LEU A 361 19.77 3.51 -13.69
C LEU A 361 19.79 2.85 -12.32
N GLU A 362 20.29 3.57 -11.31
CA GLU A 362 20.11 3.22 -9.91
C GLU A 362 19.26 4.28 -9.22
N LEU A 363 18.18 3.85 -8.58
CA LEU A 363 17.18 4.71 -7.95
C LEU A 363 17.33 4.72 -6.42
N SER A 364 16.66 5.66 -5.77
CA SER A 364 16.70 5.80 -4.31
C SER A 364 16.06 4.63 -3.57
N SER A 365 15.02 4.01 -4.13
CA SER A 365 14.22 2.94 -3.52
C SER A 365 13.93 1.81 -4.53
N SER A 366 13.60 0.62 -4.00
CA SER A 366 13.15 -0.52 -4.82
C SER A 366 11.78 -0.26 -5.44
N GLU A 367 10.89 0.38 -4.70
CA GLU A 367 9.55 0.79 -5.15
C GLU A 367 9.63 1.72 -6.38
N ALA A 368 10.53 2.71 -6.39
CA ALA A 368 10.75 3.56 -7.55
C ALA A 368 11.24 2.76 -8.77
N ALA A 369 12.07 1.74 -8.55
CA ALA A 369 12.56 0.87 -9.60
C ALA A 369 11.47 -0.06 -10.15
N GLU A 370 10.59 -0.58 -9.30
CA GLU A 370 9.43 -1.36 -9.74
C GLU A 370 8.44 -0.49 -10.52
N TRP A 371 8.15 0.71 -10.03
CA TRP A 371 7.32 1.67 -10.74
C TRP A 371 7.87 1.99 -12.14
N MET A 372 9.18 2.21 -12.26
CA MET A 372 9.85 2.41 -13.56
C MET A 372 9.80 1.19 -14.48
N ARG A 373 9.61 -0.02 -13.95
CA ARG A 373 9.46 -1.24 -14.74
C ARG A 373 8.03 -1.44 -15.24
N LEU A 374 7.04 -0.70 -14.74
CA LEU A 374 5.64 -0.82 -15.16
C LEU A 374 5.47 -0.44 -16.64
N GLU A 375 4.74 -1.26 -17.37
CA GLU A 375 4.54 -1.10 -18.82
C GLU A 375 4.06 0.30 -19.25
N PRO A 376 3.10 0.95 -18.58
CA PRO A 376 2.70 2.31 -18.94
C PRO A 376 3.84 3.32 -18.81
N ILE A 377 4.63 3.22 -17.73
CA ILE A 377 5.74 4.13 -17.45
C ILE A 377 6.87 3.91 -18.46
N ARG A 378 7.19 2.64 -18.76
CA ARG A 378 8.16 2.27 -19.80
C ARG A 378 7.78 2.89 -21.14
N ASN A 379 6.52 2.77 -21.55
CA ASN A 379 6.06 3.31 -22.82
C ASN A 379 6.15 4.83 -22.89
N ILE A 380 5.82 5.54 -21.81
CA ILE A 380 5.93 7.01 -21.78
C ILE A 380 7.41 7.43 -21.81
N LEU A 381 8.28 6.74 -21.06
CA LEU A 381 9.72 6.97 -21.08
C LEU A 381 10.30 6.74 -22.48
N SER A 382 9.98 5.62 -23.14
CA SER A 382 10.39 5.31 -24.51
C SER A 382 9.98 6.40 -25.50
N ASN A 383 8.73 6.84 -25.42
CA ASN A 383 8.20 7.90 -26.29
C ASN A 383 8.89 9.24 -26.03
N SER A 384 9.16 9.58 -24.77
CA SER A 384 9.78 10.85 -24.39
C SER A 384 11.23 10.97 -24.82
N LEU A 385 11.97 9.88 -24.72
CA LEU A 385 13.38 9.84 -25.11
C LEU A 385 13.54 9.53 -26.61
N GLY A 386 12.43 9.29 -27.32
CA GLY A 386 12.41 9.01 -28.76
C GLY A 386 13.08 7.69 -29.13
N ILE A 387 13.15 6.73 -28.20
CA ILE A 387 13.84 5.46 -28.37
C ILE A 387 12.95 4.34 -27.92
N ASP A 388 12.87 3.32 -28.77
CA ASP A 388 12.24 2.07 -28.42
C ASP A 388 13.21 1.28 -27.55
N MET A 389 12.82 1.03 -26.30
CA MET A 389 13.66 0.33 -25.35
C MET A 389 12.88 -0.73 -24.60
N VAL A 390 13.54 -1.85 -24.39
CA VAL A 390 13.06 -2.95 -23.58
C VAL A 390 13.72 -2.85 -22.22
N VAL A 391 12.90 -2.80 -21.16
CA VAL A 391 13.42 -2.95 -19.80
C VAL A 391 13.73 -4.42 -19.59
N LYS A 392 15.00 -4.71 -19.31
CA LYS A 392 15.43 -6.09 -19.08
C LYS A 392 14.96 -6.52 -17.69
N GLU A 393 14.22 -7.63 -17.63
CA GLU A 393 13.89 -8.28 -16.37
C GLU A 393 15.17 -8.72 -15.65
N HIS A 394 15.20 -8.52 -14.34
CA HIS A 394 16.32 -8.97 -13.53
C HIS A 394 16.29 -10.49 -13.43
N THR A 395 17.33 -11.12 -13.94
CA THR A 395 17.58 -12.55 -13.73
C THR A 395 18.51 -12.71 -12.54
N TYR A 396 18.09 -13.48 -11.54
CA TYR A 396 18.91 -13.74 -10.37
C TYR A 396 19.77 -15.00 -10.59
N THR A 397 21.02 -14.94 -10.12
CA THR A 397 21.88 -16.11 -10.03
C THR A 397 21.90 -16.59 -8.60
N LEU A 398 21.33 -17.77 -8.35
CA LEU A 398 21.31 -18.37 -7.02
C LEU A 398 22.64 -19.08 -6.76
N VAL A 399 23.37 -18.62 -5.74
CA VAL A 399 24.60 -19.28 -5.26
C VAL A 399 24.29 -19.96 -3.94
N VAL A 400 24.13 -21.28 -3.99
CA VAL A 400 23.87 -22.08 -2.78
C VAL A 400 25.22 -22.50 -2.18
N PRO A 401 25.51 -22.14 -0.91
CA PRO A 401 26.69 -22.64 -0.23
C PRO A 401 26.63 -24.18 -0.20
N PHE A 402 27.77 -24.83 -0.43
CA PHE A 402 27.86 -26.28 -0.53
C PHE A 402 27.22 -26.96 0.69
N PHE A 403 26.05 -27.56 0.47
CA PHE A 403 25.42 -28.49 1.40
C PHE A 403 25.60 -29.88 0.81
N PRO A 404 26.19 -30.85 1.54
CA PRO A 404 26.32 -32.21 1.07
C PRO A 404 24.94 -32.90 1.12
N MET A 405 24.08 -32.53 0.19
CA MET A 405 22.81 -33.19 -0.08
C MET A 405 22.73 -33.47 -1.57
N LEU A 406 22.17 -34.62 -1.94
CA LEU A 406 21.80 -34.96 -3.31
C LEU A 406 20.60 -34.07 -3.71
N LEU A 407 20.81 -32.77 -3.83
CA LEU A 407 19.78 -31.85 -4.30
C LEU A 407 19.84 -31.83 -5.84
N GLU A 408 18.80 -32.36 -6.47
CA GLU A 408 18.67 -32.38 -7.91
C GLU A 408 17.96 -31.10 -8.38
N PHE A 409 18.68 -30.16 -9.00
CA PHE A 409 18.11 -28.91 -9.50
C PHE A 409 17.18 -29.08 -10.72
N THR A 410 16.95 -30.32 -11.16
CA THR A 410 15.98 -30.66 -12.21
C THR A 410 14.53 -30.58 -11.73
N ASP A 411 14.31 -30.55 -10.40
CA ASP A 411 12.97 -30.41 -9.83
C ASP A 411 12.48 -28.95 -9.87
N LEU A 412 11.59 -28.67 -10.82
CA LEU A 412 10.96 -27.35 -10.99
C LEU A 412 10.10 -26.95 -9.78
N LEU A 413 9.55 -27.91 -9.02
CA LEU A 413 8.75 -27.60 -7.84
C LEU A 413 9.64 -27.05 -6.72
N LEU A 414 10.83 -27.62 -6.56
CA LEU A 414 11.81 -27.11 -5.60
C LEU A 414 12.21 -25.66 -5.94
N LEU A 415 12.51 -25.37 -7.21
CA LEU A 415 12.86 -24.02 -7.64
C LEU A 415 11.69 -23.04 -7.42
N SER A 416 10.48 -23.44 -7.78
CA SER A 416 9.27 -22.63 -7.53
C SER A 416 9.04 -22.37 -6.04
N ASN A 417 9.30 -23.35 -5.18
CA ASN A 417 9.21 -23.19 -3.73
C ASN A 417 10.26 -22.21 -3.22
N ILE A 418 11.49 -22.26 -3.75
CA ILE A 418 12.55 -21.32 -3.39
C ILE A 418 12.19 -19.91 -3.86
N GLU A 419 11.66 -19.74 -5.07
CA GLU A 419 11.18 -18.42 -5.56
C GLU A 419 10.10 -17.87 -4.63
N MET A 420 9.09 -18.68 -4.30
CA MET A 420 8.00 -18.31 -3.40
C MET A 420 8.49 -17.98 -1.98
N GLU A 421 9.35 -18.81 -1.39
CA GLU A 421 9.90 -18.61 -0.04
C GLU A 421 10.77 -17.36 0.07
N ASN A 422 11.36 -16.90 -1.04
CA ASN A 422 12.22 -15.71 -1.10
C ASN A 422 11.54 -14.50 -1.74
N GLU A 423 10.21 -14.54 -1.95
CA GLU A 423 9.42 -13.47 -2.55
C GLU A 423 9.94 -13.04 -3.94
N LEU A 424 10.50 -13.98 -4.71
CA LEU A 424 10.98 -13.73 -6.06
C LEU A 424 9.86 -13.93 -7.09
N PRO A 425 9.84 -13.16 -8.20
CA PRO A 425 8.87 -13.39 -9.27
C PRO A 425 8.95 -14.82 -9.83
N PRO A 426 7.84 -15.40 -10.29
CA PRO A 426 7.85 -16.73 -10.88
C PRO A 426 8.80 -16.81 -12.09
N SER A 427 9.57 -17.90 -12.19
CA SER A 427 10.53 -18.14 -13.29
C SER A 427 11.66 -17.11 -13.38
N SER A 428 12.02 -16.49 -12.26
CA SER A 428 13.10 -15.49 -12.19
C SER A 428 14.49 -16.13 -12.13
N PHE A 429 14.59 -17.42 -11.79
CA PHE A 429 15.84 -18.17 -11.85
C PHE A 429 16.22 -18.55 -13.29
N HIS A 430 17.29 -17.94 -13.80
CA HIS A 430 17.84 -18.29 -15.12
C HIS A 430 18.81 -19.48 -15.07
N SER A 431 19.54 -19.63 -13.97
CA SER A 431 20.46 -20.75 -13.76
C SER A 431 20.74 -20.94 -12.28
N VAL A 432 20.90 -22.21 -11.87
CA VAL A 432 21.31 -22.57 -10.51
C VAL A 432 22.54 -23.46 -10.62
N HIS A 433 23.58 -23.15 -9.84
CA HIS A 433 24.81 -23.91 -9.83
C HIS A 433 25.37 -24.02 -8.42
N TRP A 434 26.01 -25.15 -8.15
CA TRP A 434 26.79 -25.32 -6.93
C TRP A 434 27.98 -24.37 -6.92
N ALA A 435 28.20 -23.67 -5.81
CA ALA A 435 29.46 -23.00 -5.58
C ALA A 435 30.58 -24.06 -5.56
N LYS A 436 31.58 -23.94 -6.43
CA LYS A 436 32.76 -24.82 -6.41
C LYS A 436 33.39 -24.78 -5.02
N ASN A 437 33.76 -25.96 -4.51
CA ASN A 437 34.56 -26.07 -3.30
C ASN A 437 35.87 -25.28 -3.52
N PRO A 438 36.21 -24.29 -2.68
CA PRO A 438 37.54 -23.69 -2.72
C PRO A 438 38.55 -24.77 -2.32
N GLU A 439 39.32 -25.27 -3.29
CA GLU A 439 40.45 -26.17 -3.03
C GLU A 439 41.51 -25.54 -2.14
#